data_AF-A0A1H7UDA4-F1
#
_entry.id   AF-A0A1H7UDA4-F1
#
_cell.length_a   1.000
_cell.length_b   1.000
_cell.length_c   1.000
_cell.angle_alpha   90.00
_cell.angle_beta   90.00
_cell.angle_gamma   90.00
#
_symmetry.space_group_name_H-M   'P 1'
#
loop_
_entity.id
_entity.type
_entity.pdbx_description
1 polymer ?
#
loop_
_entity_poly.entity_id
_entity_poly.type
_entity_poly.pdbx_seq_one_letter_code
_entity_poly.pdbx_strand_id
1 'polypeptide(L)'
;MRGSKIVSVINKPERITLSKKQLLWHYSVVFFFLIVPFANLWSLVEYYVLDSYNGVLEAKELFLITFGFVILAGAFFLLQRNRLKFREFDLSYTSDAFDRALKKTSEELKWKIIEKQKGYVRAYRDWERSASWGELITIKRGDGRVLINSICNPEAMFISAISYGWNKKNIRTFIGNLSSQSANADVTSVDK
;
A
#
# COMPACT_ATOMS: atom_id res chain seq x y z
N MET A 1 -9.90 42.20 13.37
CA MET A 1 -8.70 41.42 12.98
C MET A 1 -8.95 39.96 13.37
N ARG A 2 -9.20 39.07 12.38
CA ARG A 2 -9.47 37.65 12.61
C ARG A 2 -8.14 36.92 12.80
N GLY A 3 -7.88 36.46 14.01
CA GLY A 3 -6.82 35.49 14.29
C GLY A 3 -7.14 34.18 13.58
N SER A 4 -6.36 33.85 12.56
CA SER A 4 -6.34 32.54 11.91
C SER A 4 -5.99 31.49 12.96
N LYS A 5 -6.94 30.62 13.31
CA LYS A 5 -6.65 29.41 14.08
C LYS A 5 -5.87 28.47 13.18
N ILE A 6 -4.62 28.27 13.55
CA ILE A 6 -3.70 27.27 13.03
C ILE A 6 -4.41 25.91 13.02
N VAL A 7 -4.67 25.35 11.84
CA VAL A 7 -5.10 23.96 11.68
C VAL A 7 -3.86 23.08 11.85
N SER A 8 -3.49 22.81 13.11
CA SER A 8 -2.48 21.81 13.43
C SER A 8 -3.18 20.50 13.81
N VAL A 9 -3.45 19.67 12.81
CA VAL A 9 -3.59 18.22 13.02
C VAL A 9 -2.85 17.49 11.91
N ILE A 10 -1.52 17.62 11.91
CA ILE A 10 -0.65 16.62 11.28
C ILE A 10 -0.73 15.38 12.19
N ASN A 11 -1.81 14.61 12.08
CA ASN A 11 -1.90 13.32 12.73
C ASN A 11 -1.12 12.31 11.88
N LYS A 12 -0.31 11.50 12.55
CA LYS A 12 0.56 10.43 12.01
C LYS A 12 0.00 9.84 10.71
N PRO A 13 0.83 9.55 9.69
CA PRO A 13 0.36 8.99 8.43
C PRO A 13 -0.48 7.76 8.75
N GLU A 14 -1.79 7.87 8.56
CA GLU A 14 -2.69 6.80 8.88
C GLU A 14 -2.26 5.62 7.99
N ARG A 15 -2.12 4.44 8.58
CA ARG A 15 -1.72 3.24 7.84
C ARG A 15 -2.89 2.30 7.75
N ILE A 16 -2.96 1.53 6.66
CA ILE A 16 -3.87 0.40 6.63
C ILE A 16 -3.46 -0.58 7.73
N THR A 17 -4.40 -0.93 8.59
CA THR A 17 -4.29 -2.06 9.50
C THR A 17 -4.59 -3.33 8.71
N LEU A 18 -3.54 -4.10 8.40
CA LEU A 18 -3.66 -5.40 7.74
C LEU A 18 -3.88 -6.49 8.80
N SER A 19 -4.55 -7.59 8.40
CA SER A 19 -4.59 -8.78 9.24
C SER A 19 -3.20 -9.39 9.37
N LYS A 20 -2.94 -10.20 10.41
CA LYS A 20 -1.62 -10.84 10.62
C LYS A 20 -1.15 -11.63 9.39
N LYS A 21 -2.07 -12.33 8.71
CA LYS A 21 -1.78 -13.08 7.47
C LYS A 21 -1.44 -12.15 6.30
N GLN A 22 -2.22 -11.08 6.12
CA GLN A 22 -1.97 -10.09 5.06
C GLN A 22 -0.65 -9.34 5.29
N LEU A 23 -0.31 -9.07 6.55
CA LEU A 23 0.96 -8.47 6.94
C LEU A 23 2.13 -9.39 6.60
N LEU A 24 2.02 -10.69 6.94
CA LEU A 24 3.04 -11.68 6.64
C LEU A 24 3.32 -11.77 5.14
N TRP A 25 2.26 -11.84 4.32
CA TRP A 25 2.41 -11.83 2.87
C TRP A 25 2.99 -10.50 2.37
N HIS A 26 2.48 -9.35 2.80
CA HIS A 26 3.00 -8.04 2.38
C HIS A 26 4.52 -7.90 2.60
N TYR A 27 5.05 -8.48 3.67
CA TYR A 27 6.49 -8.48 3.99
C TYR A 27 7.26 -9.72 3.53
N SER A 28 6.66 -10.66 2.80
CA SER A 28 7.34 -11.91 2.40
C SER A 28 8.57 -11.69 1.54
N VAL A 29 8.59 -10.63 0.71
CA VAL A 29 9.77 -10.23 -0.06
C VAL A 29 10.96 -9.92 0.84
N VAL A 30 10.73 -9.33 2.01
CA VAL A 30 11.78 -9.05 3.00
C VAL A 30 12.31 -10.35 3.59
N PHE A 31 11.40 -11.27 3.95
CA PHE A 31 11.80 -12.59 4.45
C PHE A 31 12.60 -13.38 3.42
N PHE A 32 12.22 -13.32 2.14
CA PHE A 32 12.96 -13.95 1.05
C PHE A 32 14.41 -13.49 0.97
N PHE A 33 14.66 -12.17 1.05
CA PHE A 33 16.02 -11.64 1.07
C PHE A 33 16.81 -11.98 2.34
N LEU A 34 16.13 -12.24 3.46
CA LEU A 34 16.78 -12.61 4.72
C LEU A 34 17.21 -14.08 4.78
N ILE A 35 16.70 -14.96 3.91
CA ILE A 35 17.11 -16.39 3.86
C ILE A 35 18.63 -16.52 3.68
N VAL A 36 19.21 -15.72 2.78
CA VAL A 36 20.66 -15.76 2.48
C VAL A 36 21.50 -15.33 3.70
N PRO A 37 21.26 -14.17 4.34
CA PRO A 37 21.89 -13.81 5.61
C PRO A 37 21.77 -14.87 6.71
N PHE A 38 20.61 -15.52 6.85
CA PHE A 38 20.43 -16.57 7.86
C PHE A 38 21.29 -17.81 7.56
N ALA A 39 21.34 -18.25 6.31
CA ALA A 39 22.20 -19.37 5.91
C ALA A 39 23.68 -19.03 6.10
N ASN A 40 24.11 -17.83 5.71
CA ASN A 40 25.50 -17.40 5.89
C ASN A 40 25.88 -17.23 7.37
N LEU A 41 24.95 -16.78 8.23
CA LEU A 41 25.19 -16.69 9.66
C LEU A 41 25.44 -18.07 10.27
N TRP A 42 24.70 -19.09 9.82
CA TRP A 42 24.96 -20.47 10.22
C TRP A 42 26.35 -20.95 9.77
N SER A 43 26.72 -20.69 8.52
CA SER A 43 28.06 -20.98 8.02
C SER A 43 29.18 -20.27 8.79
N LEU A 44 28.94 -19.04 9.27
CA LEU A 44 29.89 -18.33 10.13
C LEU A 44 30.02 -18.98 11.52
N VAL A 45 28.94 -19.53 12.06
CA VAL A 45 29.00 -20.32 13.31
C VAL A 45 29.82 -21.59 13.10
N GLU A 46 29.59 -22.31 11.99
CA GLU A 46 30.39 -23.48 11.63
C GLU A 46 31.88 -23.13 11.49
N TYR A 47 32.19 -21.95 10.93
CA TYR A 47 33.55 -21.48 10.72
C TYR A 47 34.25 -21.10 12.04
N TYR A 48 33.62 -20.28 12.89
CA TYR A 48 34.29 -19.70 14.07
C TYR A 48 34.11 -20.50 15.36
N VAL A 49 33.07 -21.33 15.47
CA VAL A 49 32.72 -22.02 16.71
C VAL A 49 32.95 -23.52 16.61
N LEU A 50 32.51 -24.13 15.51
CA LEU A 50 32.53 -25.59 15.35
C LEU A 50 33.77 -26.09 14.61
N ASP A 51 34.53 -25.19 13.98
CA ASP A 51 35.69 -25.50 13.12
C ASP A 51 35.40 -26.61 12.09
N SER A 52 34.13 -26.69 11.67
CA SER A 52 33.58 -27.75 10.83
C SER A 52 33.15 -27.23 9.46
N TYR A 53 33.54 -26.00 9.12
CA TYR A 53 33.17 -25.36 7.88
C TYR A 53 33.93 -25.98 6.70
N ASN A 54 33.18 -26.52 5.75
CA ASN A 54 33.70 -27.17 4.54
C ASN A 54 33.31 -26.43 3.25
N GLY A 55 32.84 -25.18 3.36
CA GLY A 55 32.40 -24.40 2.21
C GLY A 55 33.55 -23.72 1.47
N VAL A 56 33.22 -23.20 0.28
CA VAL A 56 34.19 -22.57 -0.65
C VAL A 56 34.43 -21.09 -0.31
N LEU A 57 33.52 -20.45 0.42
CA LEU A 57 33.57 -19.02 0.68
C LEU A 57 34.36 -18.71 1.95
N GLU A 58 35.21 -17.68 1.87
CA GLU A 58 35.91 -17.20 3.06
C GLU A 58 34.97 -16.43 3.99
N ALA A 59 35.30 -16.36 5.29
CA ALA A 59 34.50 -15.63 6.27
C ALA A 59 34.25 -14.16 5.87
N LYS A 60 35.23 -13.49 5.25
CA LYS A 60 35.08 -12.11 4.74
C LYS A 60 34.03 -12.01 3.64
N GLU A 61 33.98 -12.98 2.73
CA GLU A 61 33.01 -13.03 1.64
C GLU A 61 31.60 -13.31 2.17
N LEU A 62 31.48 -14.24 3.13
CA LEU A 62 30.22 -14.51 3.84
C LEU A 62 29.69 -13.23 4.51
N PHE A 63 30.54 -12.47 5.19
CA PHE A 63 30.16 -11.18 5.76
C PHE A 63 29.71 -10.17 4.71
N LEU A 64 30.44 -10.03 3.60
CA LEU A 64 30.10 -9.08 2.54
C LEU A 64 28.74 -9.39 1.90
N ILE A 65 28.50 -10.67 1.56
CA ILE A 65 27.22 -11.13 1.00
C ILE A 65 26.09 -10.91 2.01
N THR A 66 26.31 -11.28 3.27
CA THR A 66 25.32 -11.08 4.35
C THR A 66 24.95 -9.61 4.46
N PHE A 67 25.93 -8.72 4.52
CA PHE A 67 25.69 -7.28 4.65
C PHE A 67 24.93 -6.72 3.45
N GLY A 68 25.31 -7.13 2.23
CA GLY A 68 24.62 -6.75 1.00
C GLY A 68 23.13 -7.13 1.01
N PHE A 69 22.82 -8.38 1.36
CA PHE A 69 21.43 -8.86 1.44
C PHE A 69 20.64 -8.22 2.59
N VAL A 70 21.28 -7.94 3.73
CA VAL A 70 20.62 -7.22 4.85
C VAL A 70 20.27 -5.79 4.44
N ILE A 71 21.16 -5.08 3.73
CA ILE A 71 20.86 -3.75 3.19
C ILE A 71 19.68 -3.81 2.22
N LEU A 72 19.68 -4.79 1.29
CA LEU A 72 18.57 -4.99 0.36
C LEU A 72 17.25 -5.27 1.09
N ALA A 73 17.26 -6.18 2.07
CA ALA A 73 16.08 -6.48 2.89
C ALA A 73 15.57 -5.23 3.63
N GLY A 74 16.47 -4.44 4.21
CA GLY A 74 16.15 -3.17 4.86
C GLY A 74 15.51 -2.16 3.90
N ALA A 75 16.06 -2.01 2.69
CA ALA A 75 15.51 -1.14 1.67
C ALA A 75 14.08 -1.57 1.27
N PHE A 76 13.87 -2.86 1.01
CA PHE A 76 12.53 -3.39 0.69
C PHE A 76 11.56 -3.25 1.87
N PHE A 77 12.02 -3.43 3.11
CA PHE A 77 11.20 -3.21 4.30
C PHE A 77 10.70 -1.76 4.39
N LEU A 78 11.59 -0.78 4.16
CA LEU A 78 11.21 0.63 4.17
C LEU A 78 10.25 0.98 3.03
N LEU A 79 10.47 0.44 1.82
CA LEU A 79 9.57 0.61 0.69
C LEU A 79 8.17 0.04 0.99
N GLN A 80 8.09 -1.20 1.50
CA GLN A 80 6.83 -1.84 1.86
C GLN A 80 6.12 -1.13 3.00
N ARG A 81 6.87 -0.61 3.99
CA ARG A 81 6.33 0.19 5.09
C ARG A 81 5.74 1.52 4.59
N ASN A 82 6.38 2.15 3.59
CA ASN A 82 5.87 3.39 3.01
C ASN A 82 4.62 3.17 2.15
N ARG A 83 4.47 2.01 1.51
CA ARG A 83 3.27 1.67 0.70
C ARG A 83 2.00 1.52 1.53
N LEU A 84 2.10 1.27 2.84
CA LEU A 84 0.94 1.15 3.74
C LEU A 84 0.33 2.49 4.16
N LYS A 85 1.01 3.62 3.89
CA LYS A 85 0.52 4.95 4.25
C LYS A 85 -0.65 5.35 3.35
N PHE A 86 -1.71 5.91 3.93
CA PHE A 86 -2.76 6.56 3.13
C PHE A 86 -2.20 7.79 2.42
N ARG A 87 -2.75 8.06 1.23
CA ARG A 87 -2.59 9.35 0.55
C ARG A 87 -3.81 10.20 0.86
N GLU A 88 -3.55 11.41 1.34
CA GLU A 88 -4.58 12.39 1.68
C GLU A 88 -4.82 13.31 0.49
N PHE A 89 -6.10 13.58 0.22
CA PHE A 89 -6.55 14.52 -0.80
C PHE A 89 -7.60 15.43 -0.17
N ASP A 90 -7.29 16.72 -0.07
CA ASP A 90 -8.22 17.74 0.39
C ASP A 90 -9.20 18.05 -0.74
N LEU A 91 -10.44 17.61 -0.57
CA LEU A 91 -11.51 17.82 -1.53
C LEU A 91 -12.81 17.95 -0.74
N SER A 92 -13.55 19.03 -0.98
CA SER A 92 -14.92 19.14 -0.49
C SER A 92 -15.83 18.29 -1.39
N TYR A 93 -16.62 17.40 -0.79
CA TYR A 93 -17.55 16.56 -1.52
C TYR A 93 -18.77 16.23 -0.65
N THR A 94 -19.92 16.05 -1.30
CA THR A 94 -21.13 15.55 -0.65
C THR A 94 -21.11 14.03 -0.55
N SER A 95 -21.91 13.45 0.36
CA SER A 95 -22.04 11.99 0.45
C SER A 95 -22.46 11.36 -0.88
N ASP A 96 -23.36 12.02 -1.60
CA ASP A 96 -23.89 11.52 -2.86
C ASP A 96 -22.84 11.58 -3.98
N ALA A 97 -22.02 12.63 -4.03
CA ALA A 97 -20.91 12.73 -4.97
C ALA A 97 -19.90 11.60 -4.74
N PHE A 98 -19.63 11.26 -3.47
CA PHE A 98 -18.77 10.13 -3.12
C PHE A 98 -19.33 8.79 -3.59
N ASP A 99 -20.60 8.52 -3.32
CA ASP A 99 -21.23 7.25 -3.72
C ASP A 99 -21.33 7.12 -5.25
N ARG A 100 -21.59 8.22 -5.97
CA ARG A 100 -21.57 8.25 -7.44
C ARG A 100 -20.16 8.00 -8.00
N ALA A 101 -19.15 8.67 -7.43
CA ALA A 101 -17.76 8.47 -7.84
C ALA A 101 -17.30 7.03 -7.57
N LEU A 102 -17.65 6.47 -6.41
CA LEU A 102 -17.36 5.09 -6.07
C LEU A 102 -18.01 4.11 -7.05
N LYS A 103 -19.30 4.27 -7.34
CA LYS A 103 -20.01 3.43 -8.30
C LYS A 103 -19.36 3.49 -9.69
N LYS A 104 -19.13 4.70 -10.20
CA LYS A 104 -18.51 4.92 -11.50
C LYS A 104 -17.12 4.31 -11.59
N THR A 105 -16.26 4.54 -10.60
CA THR A 105 -14.91 3.95 -10.56
C THR A 105 -14.96 2.43 -10.42
N SER A 106 -15.92 1.91 -9.65
CA SER A 106 -16.12 0.47 -9.48
C SER A 106 -16.50 -0.21 -10.79
N GLU A 107 -17.33 0.42 -11.60
CA GLU A 107 -17.72 -0.07 -12.93
C GLU A 107 -16.56 0.03 -13.93
N GLU A 108 -15.90 1.19 -13.99
CA GLU A 108 -14.78 1.45 -14.91
C GLU A 108 -13.58 0.54 -14.67
N LEU A 109 -13.21 0.35 -13.40
CA LEU A 109 -12.03 -0.41 -13.00
C LEU A 109 -12.37 -1.82 -12.51
N LYS A 110 -13.65 -2.22 -12.57
CA LYS A 110 -14.17 -3.51 -12.12
C LYS A 110 -13.78 -3.83 -10.68
N TRP A 111 -13.93 -2.86 -9.79
CA TRP A 111 -13.75 -3.10 -8.37
C TRP A 111 -14.90 -3.96 -7.84
N LYS A 112 -14.55 -4.92 -6.98
CA LYS A 112 -15.47 -5.72 -6.18
C LYS A 112 -15.42 -5.16 -4.76
N ILE A 113 -16.51 -4.56 -4.30
CA ILE A 113 -16.59 -3.99 -2.94
C ILE A 113 -16.73 -5.17 -1.96
N ILE A 114 -15.74 -5.32 -1.08
CA ILE A 114 -15.73 -6.38 -0.05
C ILE A 114 -16.26 -5.89 1.29
N GLU A 115 -16.13 -4.59 1.56
CA GLU A 115 -16.62 -3.98 2.78
C GLU A 115 -17.03 -2.53 2.52
N LYS A 116 -18.23 -2.16 2.97
CA LYS A 116 -18.73 -0.78 2.91
C LYS A 116 -19.36 -0.44 4.26
N GLN A 117 -18.77 0.53 4.96
CA GLN A 117 -19.31 1.12 6.18
C GLN A 117 -19.39 2.64 6.01
N LYS A 118 -20.07 3.34 6.93
CA LYS A 118 -20.17 4.80 6.88
C LYS A 118 -18.76 5.41 6.99
N GLY A 119 -18.28 5.98 5.89
CA GLY A 119 -16.95 6.58 5.85
C GLY A 119 -15.78 5.63 5.61
N TYR A 120 -16.03 4.34 5.37
CA TYR A 120 -15.00 3.36 5.06
C TYR A 120 -15.42 2.44 3.91
N VAL A 121 -14.55 2.28 2.92
CA VAL A 121 -14.77 1.39 1.80
C VAL A 121 -13.51 0.59 1.56
N ARG A 122 -13.68 -0.72 1.41
CA ARG A 122 -12.63 -1.63 0.99
C ARG A 122 -13.10 -2.38 -0.25
N ALA A 123 -12.27 -2.36 -1.28
CA ALA A 123 -12.58 -2.98 -2.55
C ALA A 123 -11.37 -3.73 -3.09
N TYR A 124 -11.62 -4.80 -3.83
CA TYR A 124 -10.60 -5.58 -4.51
C TYR A 124 -10.80 -5.48 -6.02
N ARG A 125 -9.71 -5.39 -6.77
CA ARG A 125 -9.72 -5.50 -8.22
C ARG A 125 -9.08 -6.81 -8.63
N ASP A 126 -9.79 -7.61 -9.42
CA ASP A 126 -9.31 -8.91 -9.89
C ASP A 126 -8.22 -8.81 -10.97
N TRP A 127 -7.47 -9.90 -11.13
CA TRP A 127 -6.27 -10.01 -11.96
C TRP A 127 -6.56 -10.29 -13.44
N GLU A 128 -7.78 -10.73 -13.80
CA GLU A 128 -8.15 -11.30 -15.12
C GLU A 128 -7.81 -10.44 -16.36
N ARG A 129 -7.47 -9.16 -16.21
CA ARG A 129 -7.08 -8.27 -17.32
C ARG A 129 -5.83 -7.42 -17.05
N SER A 130 -4.99 -7.79 -16.08
CA SER A 130 -3.80 -7.00 -15.74
C SER A 130 -2.59 -7.85 -15.37
N ALA A 131 -1.39 -7.41 -15.76
CA ALA A 131 -0.10 -7.96 -15.32
C ALA A 131 0.22 -7.74 -13.82
N SER A 132 -0.80 -7.46 -13.01
CA SER A 132 -0.73 -7.31 -11.55
C SER A 132 -1.70 -8.32 -10.95
N TRP A 133 -1.28 -8.99 -9.88
CA TRP A 133 -2.03 -10.01 -9.13
C TRP A 133 -3.20 -9.45 -8.30
N GLY A 134 -3.89 -8.46 -8.86
CA GLY A 134 -4.96 -7.70 -8.22
C GLY A 134 -4.48 -6.62 -7.27
N GLU A 135 -5.39 -5.74 -6.90
CA GLU A 135 -5.13 -4.60 -6.02
C GLU A 135 -6.19 -4.53 -4.93
N LEU A 136 -5.76 -4.28 -3.70
CA LEU A 136 -6.63 -3.97 -2.57
C LEU A 136 -6.68 -2.46 -2.40
N ILE A 137 -7.87 -1.89 -2.57
CA ILE A 137 -8.17 -0.47 -2.42
C ILE A 137 -8.86 -0.26 -1.08
N THR A 138 -8.37 0.70 -0.30
CA THR A 138 -8.98 1.15 0.95
C THR A 138 -9.21 2.66 0.88
N ILE A 139 -10.44 3.09 1.14
CA ILE A 139 -10.85 4.49 1.13
C ILE A 139 -11.49 4.82 2.47
N LYS A 140 -11.03 5.91 3.08
CA LYS A 140 -11.60 6.50 4.29
C LYS A 140 -12.07 7.92 3.97
N ARG A 141 -13.30 8.23 4.37
CA ARG A 141 -13.84 9.59 4.30
C ARG A 141 -13.41 10.35 5.55
N GLY A 142 -12.86 11.54 5.37
CA GLY A 142 -12.74 12.54 6.41
C GLY A 142 -13.60 13.77 6.06
N ASP A 143 -13.81 14.64 7.04
CA ASP A 143 -14.52 15.90 6.81
C ASP A 143 -13.68 16.81 5.90
N GLY A 144 -14.11 16.97 4.64
CA GLY A 144 -13.39 17.76 3.63
C GLY A 144 -12.12 17.13 3.06
N ARG A 145 -11.87 15.84 3.33
CA ARG A 145 -10.69 15.12 2.84
C ARG A 145 -10.97 13.64 2.57
N VAL A 146 -10.26 13.08 1.60
CA VAL A 146 -10.27 11.63 1.33
C VAL A 146 -8.90 11.04 1.60
N LEU A 147 -8.90 9.96 2.37
CA LEU A 147 -7.75 9.09 2.58
C LEU A 147 -7.90 7.88 1.67
N ILE A 148 -7.00 7.70 0.71
CA ILE A 148 -7.01 6.56 -0.20
C ILE A 148 -5.67 5.85 -0.21
N ASN A 149 -5.74 4.52 -0.18
CA ASN A 149 -4.60 3.67 -0.40
C ASN A 149 -4.98 2.54 -1.37
N SER A 150 -4.02 2.17 -2.21
CA SER A 150 -4.11 1.03 -3.12
C SER A 150 -2.78 0.30 -3.00
N ILE A 151 -2.84 -0.97 -2.61
CA ILE A 151 -1.68 -1.88 -2.53
C ILE A 151 -1.97 -3.14 -3.35
N CYS A 152 -0.91 -3.83 -3.77
CA CYS A 152 -1.06 -5.15 -4.38
C CYS A 152 -1.77 -6.06 -3.38
N ASN A 153 -2.69 -6.88 -3.87
CA ASN A 153 -3.52 -7.69 -3.00
C ASN A 153 -2.68 -8.64 -2.15
N PRO A 154 -2.69 -8.48 -0.81
CA PRO A 154 -1.93 -9.35 0.07
C PRO A 154 -2.54 -10.76 0.20
N GLU A 155 -3.74 -10.98 -0.35
CA GLU A 155 -4.39 -12.30 -0.42
C GLU A 155 -4.13 -13.03 -1.73
N ALA A 156 -3.54 -12.37 -2.73
CA ALA A 156 -3.12 -13.05 -3.94
C ALA A 156 -1.87 -13.88 -3.65
N MET A 157 -1.89 -15.14 -4.09
CA MET A 157 -0.88 -16.18 -3.80
C MET A 157 0.55 -15.79 -4.19
N PHE A 158 0.73 -14.80 -5.07
CA PHE A 158 2.03 -14.25 -5.46
C PHE A 158 2.03 -12.73 -5.36
N ILE A 159 2.91 -12.20 -4.52
CA ILE A 159 3.03 -10.76 -4.27
C ILE A 159 3.68 -10.12 -5.49
N SER A 160 2.90 -9.33 -6.22
CA SER A 160 3.47 -8.46 -7.24
C SER A 160 4.32 -7.40 -6.54
N ALA A 161 5.65 -7.58 -6.53
CA ALA A 161 6.58 -6.51 -6.18
C ALA A 161 6.34 -5.25 -7.05
N ILE A 162 5.70 -5.43 -8.22
CA ILE A 162 5.49 -4.44 -9.27
C ILE A 162 3.98 -4.27 -9.55
N SER A 163 3.29 -3.45 -8.75
CA SER A 163 1.99 -2.88 -9.18
C SER A 163 2.28 -1.99 -10.39
N TYR A 164 2.14 -2.50 -11.62
CA TYR A 164 2.55 -1.88 -12.90
C TYR A 164 1.78 -0.58 -13.20
N GLY A 165 1.94 0.47 -12.38
CA GLY A 165 1.20 1.73 -12.43
C GLY A 165 -0.25 1.66 -11.91
N TRP A 166 -0.79 0.48 -11.62
CA TRP A 166 -2.20 0.28 -11.25
C TRP A 166 -2.61 1.00 -9.97
N ASN A 167 -1.75 1.02 -8.95
CA ASN A 167 -2.00 1.80 -7.73
C ASN A 167 -2.21 3.28 -8.02
N LYS A 168 -1.41 3.84 -8.93
CA LYS A 168 -1.54 5.24 -9.35
C LYS A 168 -2.82 5.45 -10.18
N LYS A 169 -3.18 4.49 -11.03
CA LYS A 169 -4.40 4.52 -11.86
C LYS A 169 -5.67 4.48 -11.01
N ASN A 170 -5.77 3.53 -10.08
CA ASN A 170 -6.89 3.40 -9.13
C ASN A 170 -7.16 4.73 -8.41
N ILE A 171 -6.11 5.31 -7.84
CA ILE A 171 -6.20 6.57 -7.09
C ILE A 171 -6.61 7.72 -8.01
N ARG A 172 -5.96 7.87 -9.18
CA ARG A 172 -6.25 8.97 -10.11
C ARG A 172 -7.67 8.91 -10.66
N THR A 173 -8.14 7.74 -11.06
CA THR A 173 -9.50 7.58 -11.61
C THR A 173 -10.55 7.87 -10.53
N PHE A 174 -10.36 7.39 -9.30
CA PHE A 174 -11.29 7.69 -8.22
C PHE A 174 -11.35 9.18 -7.90
N ILE A 175 -10.19 9.83 -7.73
CA ILE A 175 -10.14 11.26 -7.44
C ILE A 175 -10.70 12.09 -8.60
N GLY A 176 -10.39 11.75 -9.86
CA GLY A 176 -10.94 12.43 -11.02
C GLY A 176 -12.47 12.34 -11.11
N ASN A 177 -13.02 11.15 -10.83
CA ASN A 177 -14.47 10.96 -10.79
C ASN A 177 -15.10 11.72 -9.62
N LEU A 178 -14.44 11.75 -8.45
CA LEU A 178 -14.93 12.48 -7.28
C LEU A 178 -14.95 14.00 -7.51
N SER A 179 -13.87 14.57 -8.06
CA SER A 179 -13.82 15.99 -8.41
C SER A 179 -14.91 16.37 -9.42
N SER A 180 -15.11 15.54 -10.45
CA SER A 180 -16.15 15.79 -11.47
C SER A 180 -17.57 15.76 -10.88
N GLN A 181 -17.85 14.80 -9.99
CA GLN A 181 -19.16 14.66 -9.35
C GLN A 181 -19.44 15.74 -8.32
N SER A 182 -18.39 16.29 -7.69
CA SER A 182 -18.51 17.38 -6.72
C SER A 182 -18.78 18.71 -7.43
N ALA A 183 -18.09 19.00 -8.54
CA ALA A 183 -18.37 20.18 -9.37
C ALA A 183 -19.81 20.20 -9.91
N ASN A 184 -20.32 19.04 -10.36
CA ASN A 184 -21.71 18.95 -10.83
C ASN A 184 -22.75 19.11 -9.71
N ALA A 185 -22.41 18.74 -8.47
CA ALA A 185 -23.28 18.92 -7.31
C ALA A 185 -23.38 20.39 -6.90
N ASP A 186 -22.27 21.14 -7.00
CA ASP A 186 -22.27 22.58 -6.72
C ASP A 186 -23.13 23.33 -7.76
N VAL A 187 -23.00 23.01 -9.05
CA VAL A 187 -23.80 23.63 -10.13
C VAL A 187 -25.31 23.37 -9.95
N THR A 188 -25.70 22.15 -9.60
CA THR A 188 -27.13 21.81 -9.39
C THR A 188 -27.73 22.35 -8.09
N SER A 189 -26.90 22.84 -7.17
CA SER A 189 -27.35 23.49 -5.92
C SER A 189 -27.55 25.01 -6.07
N VAL A 190 -27.07 25.62 -7.15
CA VAL A 190 -27.19 27.06 -7.44
C VAL A 190 -28.46 27.38 -8.24
N ASP A 191 -28.99 26.41 -9.00
CA ASP A 191 -30.16 26.56 -9.86
C ASP A 191 -31.51 26.21 -9.18
N LYS A 192 -31.62 26.36 -7.85
CA LYS A 192 -32.88 26.17 -7.10
C LYS A 192 -33.31 27.41 -6.34
#